data_AF-A0AAD6VPX7-F1
#
_entry.id   AF-A0AAD6VPX7-F1
#
_cell.length_a   1.000
_cell.length_b   1.000
_cell.length_c   1.000
_cell.angle_alpha   90.00
_cell.angle_beta   90.00
_cell.angle_gamma   90.00
#
_symmetry.space_group_name_H-M   'P 1'
#
loop_
_entity.id
_entity.type
_entity.pdbx_description
1 polymer ?
#
loop_
_entity_poly.entity_id
_entity_poly.type
_entity_poly.pdbx_seq_one_letter_code
_entity_poly.pdbx_strand_id
1 'polypeptide(L)'
;MIHSPFCHAHISCQMKKIHDALILVIQKRYPGASGWTYDQQVGFSVCDDNREEWKEFSKQHPVFKPFANKGWEFFDDVNDILPTRARGMHVF
;
A
#
# COMPACT_ATOMS: atom_id res chain seq x y z
N MET A 1 -23.52 17.34 17.27
CA MET A 1 -23.01 16.13 16.59
C MET A 1 -21.57 16.40 16.22
N ILE A 2 -20.64 15.72 16.90
CA ILE A 2 -19.21 15.99 16.83
C ILE A 2 -18.68 15.28 15.58
N HIS A 3 -18.61 15.99 14.44
CA HIS A 3 -17.82 15.50 13.32
C HIS A 3 -16.35 15.67 13.69
N SER A 4 -15.73 14.61 14.21
CA SER A 4 -14.28 14.53 14.40
C SER A 4 -13.58 14.56 13.04
N PRO A 5 -12.85 15.62 12.66
CA PRO A 5 -12.13 15.69 11.38
C PRO A 5 -10.86 14.81 11.39
N PHE A 6 -10.57 14.13 12.49
CA PHE A 6 -9.34 13.35 12.70
C PHE A 6 -9.32 11.97 12.02
N CYS A 7 -10.44 11.47 11.48
CA CYS A 7 -10.48 10.12 10.91
C CYS A 7 -10.13 10.02 9.42
N HIS A 8 -10.20 11.12 8.65
CA HIS A 8 -9.96 11.06 7.20
C HIS A 8 -8.46 11.08 6.83
N ALA A 9 -7.65 11.83 7.58
CA ALA A 9 -6.22 11.99 7.30
C ALA A 9 -5.40 10.72 7.64
N HIS A 10 -5.81 9.96 8.65
CA HIS A 10 -5.07 8.76 9.06
C HIS A 10 -5.20 7.64 8.02
N ILE A 11 -6.42 7.42 7.51
CA ILE A 11 -6.72 6.36 6.53
C ILE A 11 -6.03 6.68 5.19
N SER A 12 -6.14 7.94 4.73
CA SER A 12 -5.48 8.42 3.52
C SER A 12 -3.94 8.29 3.58
N CYS A 13 -3.32 8.59 4.72
CA CYS A 13 -1.87 8.47 4.91
C CYS A 13 -1.40 7.01 4.89
N GLN A 14 -2.18 6.07 5.43
CA GLN A 14 -1.86 4.64 5.36
C GLN A 14 -1.94 4.14 3.92
N MET A 15 -3.03 4.43 3.19
CA MET A 15 -3.20 4.03 1.79
C MET A 15 -2.05 4.50 0.89
N LYS A 16 -1.58 5.75 1.08
CA LYS A 16 -0.43 6.28 0.34
C LYS A 16 0.84 5.46 0.55
N LYS A 17 1.14 5.10 1.81
CA LYS A 17 2.34 4.32 2.13
C LYS A 17 2.32 2.95 1.47
N ILE A 18 1.14 2.31 1.40
CA ILE A 18 0.97 1.03 0.71
C ILE A 18 1.22 1.20 -0.78
N HIS A 19 0.54 2.17 -1.40
CA HIS A 19 0.66 2.43 -2.84
C HIS A 19 2.10 2.74 -3.25
N ASP A 20 2.78 3.64 -2.53
CA ASP A 20 4.18 3.98 -2.81
C ASP A 20 5.10 2.76 -2.66
N ALA A 21 4.90 1.96 -1.62
CA ALA A 21 5.69 0.77 -1.40
C ALA A 21 5.43 -0.32 -2.47
N LEU A 22 4.18 -0.50 -2.91
CA LEU A 22 3.84 -1.38 -4.04
C LEU A 22 4.46 -0.88 -5.35
N ILE A 23 4.45 0.43 -5.63
CA ILE A 23 5.13 1.01 -6.80
C ILE A 23 6.62 0.66 -6.79
N LEU A 24 7.28 0.77 -5.63
CA LEU A 24 8.69 0.39 -5.49
C LEU A 24 8.94 -1.10 -5.71
N VAL A 25 8.00 -1.98 -5.31
CA VAL A 25 8.07 -3.42 -5.60
C VAL A 25 7.92 -3.67 -7.11
N ILE A 26 6.92 -3.06 -7.76
CA ILE A 26 6.70 -3.16 -9.22
C ILE A 26 7.94 -2.70 -9.99
N GLN A 27 8.57 -1.60 -9.55
CA GLN A 27 9.80 -1.07 -10.13
C GLN A 27 11.07 -1.86 -9.75
N LYS A 28 10.94 -2.94 -8.97
CA LYS A 28 12.08 -3.74 -8.43
C LYS A 28 13.11 -2.91 -7.67
N ARG A 29 12.67 -1.81 -7.05
CA ARG A 29 13.51 -0.89 -6.25
C ARG A 29 13.33 -1.08 -4.75
N TYR A 30 12.37 -1.89 -4.32
CA TYR A 30 12.12 -2.10 -2.90
C TYR A 30 13.15 -3.07 -2.29
N PRO A 31 13.86 -2.68 -1.23
CA PRO A 31 14.88 -3.51 -0.60
C PRO A 31 14.24 -4.75 0.01
N GLY A 32 14.77 -5.94 -0.32
CA GLY A 32 14.23 -7.22 0.15
C GLY A 32 12.99 -7.71 -0.60
N ALA A 33 12.47 -6.95 -1.58
CA ALA A 33 11.38 -7.41 -2.44
C ALA A 33 11.78 -7.67 -3.90
N SER A 34 13.07 -7.72 -4.22
CA SER A 34 13.57 -7.94 -5.59
C SER A 34 13.09 -9.24 -6.24
N GLY A 35 12.69 -10.24 -5.45
CA GLY A 35 12.09 -11.49 -5.92
C GLY A 35 10.56 -11.48 -6.01
N TRP A 36 9.90 -10.45 -5.47
CA TRP A 36 8.45 -10.34 -5.44
C TRP A 36 7.95 -9.50 -6.61
N THR A 37 7.01 -10.06 -7.36
CA THR A 37 6.27 -9.32 -8.39
C THR A 37 4.86 -9.08 -7.87
N TYR A 38 4.44 -7.82 -7.89
CA TYR A 38 3.08 -7.44 -7.54
C TYR A 38 2.30 -7.15 -8.81
N ASP A 39 1.14 -7.78 -8.94
CA ASP A 39 0.17 -7.51 -9.99
C ASP A 39 -1.08 -6.83 -9.39
N GLN A 40 -1.65 -5.84 -10.08
CA GLN A 40 -2.82 -5.13 -9.57
C GLN A 40 -4.07 -6.01 -9.49
N GLN A 41 -4.22 -7.00 -10.38
CA GLN A 41 -5.38 -7.89 -10.45
C GLN A 41 -5.21 -9.10 -9.53
N VAL A 42 -4.02 -9.69 -9.51
CA VAL A 42 -3.75 -10.96 -8.79
C VAL A 42 -3.06 -10.72 -7.44
N GLY A 43 -2.39 -9.59 -7.25
CA GLY A 43 -1.62 -9.26 -6.04
C GLY A 43 -0.20 -9.80 -6.07
N PHE A 44 0.36 -10.08 -4.89
CA PHE A 44 1.62 -10.82 -4.80
C PHE A 44 1.38 -12.29 -5.17
N SER A 45 2.17 -12.82 -6.10
CA SER A 45 2.16 -14.24 -6.46
C SER A 45 2.83 -15.06 -5.35
N VAL A 46 2.06 -15.46 -4.33
CA VAL A 46 2.54 -16.26 -3.20
C VAL A 46 2.15 -17.71 -3.42
N CYS A 47 3.09 -18.50 -3.94
CA CYS A 47 2.97 -19.96 -4.06
C CYS A 47 3.49 -20.67 -2.79
N ASP A 48 3.30 -22.00 -2.72
CA ASP A 48 3.76 -22.81 -1.58
C ASP A 48 5.29 -22.77 -1.43
N ASP A 49 6.00 -22.71 -2.56
CA ASP A 49 7.46 -22.62 -2.65
C ASP A 49 8.05 -21.38 -1.94
N ASN A 50 7.40 -20.22 -2.09
CA ASN A 50 7.85 -18.94 -1.52
C ASN A 50 7.04 -18.53 -0.28
N ARG A 51 6.22 -19.43 0.27
CA ARG A 51 5.34 -19.14 1.42
C ARG A 51 6.12 -18.77 2.67
N GLU A 52 7.29 -19.38 2.87
CA GLU A 52 8.18 -19.05 3.99
C GLU A 52 8.78 -17.65 3.84
N GLU A 53 9.26 -17.32 2.63
CA GLU A 53 9.77 -15.98 2.31
C GLU A 53 8.67 -14.90 2.48
N TRP A 54 7.44 -15.20 2.04
CA TRP A 54 6.30 -14.30 2.23
C TRP A 54 5.98 -14.09 3.72
N LYS A 55 6.13 -15.11 4.54
CA LYS A 55 5.90 -15.03 5.98
C LYS A 55 6.93 -14.11 6.65
N GLU A 56 8.20 -14.20 6.24
CA GLU A 56 9.25 -13.30 6.73
C GLU A 56 9.07 -11.87 6.22
N PHE A 57 8.72 -11.70 4.95
CA PHE A 57 8.45 -10.41 4.34
C PHE A 57 7.24 -9.71 4.98
N SER A 58 6.12 -10.42 5.14
CA SER A 58 4.91 -9.89 5.78
C SER A 58 5.08 -9.64 7.27
N LYS A 59 6.06 -10.26 7.94
CA LYS A 59 6.44 -9.94 9.32
C LYS A 59 7.19 -8.61 9.41
N GLN A 60 8.09 -8.33 8.46
CA GLN A 60 8.81 -7.06 8.36
C GLN A 60 7.91 -5.93 7.85
N HIS A 61 6.96 -6.27 6.98
CA HIS A 61 6.04 -5.34 6.34
C HIS A 61 4.59 -5.82 6.50
N PRO A 62 4.00 -5.69 7.71
CA PRO A 62 2.65 -6.15 8.01
C PRO A 62 1.58 -5.50 7.13
N VAL A 63 1.92 -4.38 6.50
CA VAL A 63 1.06 -3.65 5.59
C VAL A 63 0.81 -4.38 4.27
N PHE A 64 1.72 -5.26 3.84
CA PHE A 64 1.55 -6.06 2.62
C PHE A 64 0.80 -7.37 2.83
N LYS A 65 0.63 -7.78 4.10
CA LYS A 65 -0.03 -9.03 4.50
C LYS A 65 -1.39 -9.28 3.82
N PRO A 66 -2.31 -8.29 3.67
CA PRO A 66 -3.61 -8.54 3.05
C PRO A 66 -3.56 -8.65 1.51
N PHE A 67 -2.41 -8.39 0.88
CA PHE A 67 -2.23 -8.43 -0.58
C PHE A 67 -1.59 -9.73 -1.08
N ALA A 68 -1.44 -10.72 -0.20
CA ALA A 68 -1.02 -12.07 -0.56
C ALA A 68 -2.07 -12.71 -1.47
N ASN A 69 -1.74 -12.98 -2.74
CA ASN A 69 -2.68 -13.53 -3.73
C ASN A 69 -3.98 -12.71 -3.87
N LYS A 70 -3.93 -11.42 -3.52
CA LYS A 70 -5.06 -10.51 -3.65
C LYS A 70 -4.60 -9.20 -4.23
N GLY A 71 -5.08 -8.91 -5.44
CA GLY A 71 -4.92 -7.62 -6.08
C GLY A 71 -5.56 -6.50 -5.27
N TRP A 72 -5.15 -5.27 -5.54
CA TRP A 72 -5.78 -4.09 -4.95
C TRP A 72 -6.50 -3.31 -6.03
N GLU A 73 -7.83 -3.44 -6.06
CA GLU A 73 -8.69 -2.76 -7.02
C GLU A 73 -8.58 -1.23 -6.90
N PHE A 74 -8.43 -0.70 -5.69
CA PHE A 74 -8.27 0.74 -5.43
C PHE A 74 -6.86 1.25 -5.68
N PHE A 75 -5.95 0.45 -6.23
CA PHE A 75 -4.58 0.89 -6.49
C PHE A 75 -4.55 2.15 -7.37
N ASP A 76 -5.40 2.21 -8.39
CA ASP A 76 -5.51 3.36 -9.28
C ASP A 76 -6.27 4.53 -8.60
N ASP A 77 -7.37 4.23 -7.90
CA ASP A 77 -8.16 5.21 -7.15
C ASP A 77 -7.37 5.90 -6.04
N VAL A 78 -6.33 5.28 -5.48
CA VAL A 78 -5.50 5.92 -4.45
C VAL A 78 -4.92 7.24 -4.95
N ASN A 79 -4.60 7.37 -6.24
CA ASN A 79 -4.08 8.61 -6.80
C ASN A 79 -5.15 9.73 -6.86
N ASP A 80 -6.42 9.35 -7.01
CA ASP A 80 -7.58 10.27 -7.02
C ASP A 80 -8.04 10.64 -5.59
N ILE A 81 -8.06 9.65 -4.69
CA ILE A 81 -8.46 9.80 -3.28
C ILE A 81 -7.39 10.58 -2.49
N LEU A 82 -6.12 10.49 -2.89
CA LEU A 82 -5.06 11.27 -2.27
C LEU A 82 -5.16 12.72 -2.72
N PRO A 83 -5.43 13.68 -1.82
CA PRO A 83 -5.35 15.08 -2.20
C PRO A 83 -3.91 15.39 -2.64
N THR A 84 -3.72 15.63 -3.94
CA THR A 84 -2.39 15.86 -4.56
C THR A 84 -1.63 17.02 -3.92
N ARG A 85 -2.30 17.87 -3.15
CA ARG A 85 -1.71 18.81 -2.18
C ARG A 85 -2.78 19.10 -1.15
N ALA A 86 -2.55 18.76 0.12
CA ALA A 86 -3.10 19.60 1.17
C ALA A 86 -2.43 20.97 1.01
N ARG A 87 -3.01 21.84 0.18
CA ARG A 87 -2.76 23.27 0.28
C ARG A 87 -3.27 23.63 1.67
N GLY A 88 -2.35 23.71 2.63
CA GLY A 88 -2.66 24.16 3.97
C GLY A 88 -3.46 25.44 3.84
N MET A 89 -4.73 25.38 4.20
CA MET A 89 -5.54 26.58 4.32
C MET A 89 -5.03 27.27 5.58
N HIS A 90 -3.99 28.09 5.40
CA HIS A 90 -3.56 29.05 6.39
C HIS A 90 -4.67 30.10 6.46
N VAL A 91 -5.64 29.84 7.34
CA VAL A 91 -6.62 30.84 7.74
C VAL A 91 -5.90 31.79 8.68
N PHE A 92 -5.71 33.02 8.21
CA PHE A 92 -5.32 34.16 9.04
C PHE A 92 -6.53 34.63 9.85
#